data_AF-A0A351FBH6-F1
#
_entry.id   AF-A0A351FBH6-F1
#
_cell.length_a   1.000
_cell.length_b   1.000
_cell.length_c   1.000
_cell.angle_alpha   90.00
_cell.angle_beta   90.00
_cell.angle_gamma   90.00
#
_symmetry.space_group_name_H-M   'P 1'
#
loop_
_entity.id
_entity.type
_entity.pdbx_description
1 polymer ?
#
loop_
_entity_poly.entity_id
_entity_poly.type
_entity_poly.pdbx_seq_one_letter_code
_entity_poly.pdbx_strand_id
1 'polypeptide(L)'
;MIKTAHLLTFLFFLNSFAYGQGTTQEKPDYHLGFRIAPRISTLGGGLEFAKGLTPSFGLRGGFNYFTYGYDATESDVEYNLDLELKSLGLFADWHPFKGSFRLSGGFLINGNGIEGKAKPTTANFEIGDGTYALNSASLEISYNTFAPYFGLGWDTTFGDEDNWGFCFDLGLVYSGSA
;
A
#
# COMPACT_ATOMS: atom_id res chain seq x y z
N MET A 1 25.18 3.08 -31.11
CA MET A 1 24.44 1.81 -30.88
C MET A 1 24.89 1.25 -29.54
N ILE A 2 24.13 1.49 -28.47
CA ILE A 2 24.32 0.83 -27.17
C ILE A 2 22.98 0.20 -26.81
N LYS A 3 23.00 -1.13 -26.66
CA LYS A 3 21.83 -1.96 -26.35
C LYS A 3 21.54 -1.91 -24.85
N THR A 4 20.26 -1.70 -24.54
CA THR A 4 19.41 -2.20 -23.47
C THR A 4 20.04 -2.99 -22.30
N ALA A 5 19.64 -2.63 -21.08
CA ALA A 5 19.35 -3.60 -20.02
C ALA A 5 18.24 -3.03 -19.10
N HIS A 6 17.01 -3.53 -19.28
CA HIS A 6 15.93 -3.35 -18.31
C HIS A 6 16.13 -4.38 -17.20
N LEU A 7 16.35 -3.92 -15.96
CA LEU A 7 16.41 -4.79 -14.80
C LEU A 7 14.99 -4.97 -14.24
N LEU A 8 14.36 -6.07 -14.62
CA LEU A 8 13.08 -6.51 -14.06
C LEU A 8 13.39 -7.50 -12.93
N THR A 9 13.40 -7.04 -11.68
CA THR A 9 13.64 -7.92 -10.53
C THR A 9 12.33 -8.53 -10.06
N PHE A 10 12.14 -9.82 -10.37
CA PHE A 10 11.10 -10.67 -9.75
C PHE A 10 11.66 -11.23 -8.44
N LEU A 11 11.06 -10.91 -7.30
CA LEU A 11 11.34 -11.59 -6.04
C LEU A 11 10.23 -12.60 -5.73
N PHE A 12 10.60 -13.87 -5.78
CA PHE A 12 9.81 -14.99 -5.27
C PHE A 12 10.14 -15.21 -3.79
N PHE A 13 9.12 -15.28 -2.95
CA PHE A 13 9.24 -15.90 -1.62
C PHE A 13 8.09 -16.88 -1.38
N LEU A 14 8.45 -18.16 -1.28
CA LEU A 14 7.61 -19.22 -0.71
C LEU A 14 7.57 -19.01 0.81
N ASN A 15 6.38 -18.89 1.39
CA ASN A 15 6.22 -19.03 2.84
C ASN A 15 5.15 -20.09 3.10
N SER A 16 5.56 -21.15 3.79
CA SER A 16 4.72 -22.25 4.24
C SER A 16 4.33 -22.06 5.70
N PHE A 17 3.03 -22.09 6.00
CA PHE A 17 2.53 -22.29 7.35
C PHE A 17 1.53 -23.45 7.34
N ALA A 18 1.69 -24.37 8.30
CA ALA A 18 0.84 -25.53 8.49
C ALA A 18 -0.05 -25.32 9.71
N TYR A 19 -1.36 -25.53 9.56
CA TYR A 19 -2.19 -26.07 10.64
C TYR A 19 -3.41 -26.77 10.03
N GLY A 20 -3.78 -27.92 10.61
CA GLY A 20 -4.77 -28.84 10.04
C GLY A 20 -6.08 -28.90 10.82
N GLN A 21 -7.11 -29.42 10.17
CA GLN A 21 -8.12 -30.31 10.74
C GLN A 21 -8.93 -30.97 9.62
N GLY A 22 -9.43 -32.18 9.88
CA GLY A 22 -9.97 -33.09 8.86
C GLY A 22 -11.49 -33.08 8.64
N THR A 23 -11.89 -34.15 7.95
CA THR A 23 -13.22 -34.76 7.68
C THR A 23 -14.13 -34.18 6.58
N THR A 24 -14.04 -34.83 5.41
CA THR A 24 -15.09 -35.50 4.59
C THR A 24 -16.38 -34.77 4.15
N GLN A 25 -16.45 -34.56 2.82
CA GLN A 25 -17.58 -34.41 1.85
C GLN A 25 -19.06 -34.33 2.31
N GLU A 26 -19.70 -33.19 1.96
CA GLU A 26 -20.97 -33.04 1.20
C GLU A 26 -21.03 -31.58 0.65
N LYS A 27 -21.32 -31.34 -0.65
CA LYS A 27 -21.53 -29.98 -1.19
C LYS A 27 -22.98 -29.57 -0.92
N PRO A 28 -23.26 -28.66 0.04
CA PRO A 28 -23.14 -27.22 -0.23
C PRO A 28 -22.67 -26.42 1.00
N ASP A 29 -21.84 -25.38 0.86
CA ASP A 29 -21.87 -24.19 1.74
C ASP A 29 -20.77 -23.20 1.33
N TYR A 30 -21.11 -21.92 1.19
CA TYR A 30 -20.09 -20.88 1.04
C TYR A 30 -19.36 -20.75 2.38
N HIS A 31 -18.08 -21.09 2.42
CA HIS A 31 -17.27 -20.89 3.61
C HIS A 31 -17.07 -19.38 3.77
N LEU A 32 -17.67 -18.77 4.80
CA LEU A 32 -17.32 -17.43 5.29
C LEU A 32 -15.89 -17.49 5.89
N GLY A 33 -14.90 -17.69 5.01
CA GLY A 33 -13.51 -17.86 5.38
C GLY A 33 -12.95 -16.57 5.95
N PHE A 34 -12.23 -16.70 7.06
CA PHE A 34 -11.33 -15.68 7.53
C PHE A 34 -9.98 -15.85 6.84
N ARG A 35 -9.39 -14.75 6.40
CA ARG A 35 -8.15 -14.73 5.65
C ARG A 35 -7.23 -13.67 6.23
N ILE A 36 -5.95 -13.99 6.26
CA ILE A 36 -4.87 -13.08 6.60
C ILE A 36 -3.82 -13.18 5.51
N ALA A 37 -3.38 -12.04 4.99
CA ALA A 37 -2.38 -12.00 3.93
C ALA A 37 -1.45 -10.80 4.11
N PRO A 38 -0.15 -10.95 3.80
CA PRO A 38 0.71 -9.79 3.60
C PRO A 38 0.25 -8.99 2.38
N ARG A 39 0.33 -7.68 2.47
CA ARG A 39 0.02 -6.73 1.40
C ARG A 39 1.26 -5.93 1.07
N ILE A 40 1.53 -5.76 -0.22
CA ILE A 40 2.53 -4.82 -0.73
C ILE A 40 1.82 -3.91 -1.70
N SER A 41 1.97 -2.61 -1.51
CA SER A 41 1.31 -1.59 -2.32
C SER A 41 2.18 -0.34 -2.42
N THR A 42 1.71 0.65 -3.18
CA THR A 42 2.31 1.99 -3.22
C THR A 42 2.27 2.72 -1.87
N LEU A 43 1.43 2.26 -0.94
CA LEU A 43 1.34 2.76 0.43
C LEU A 43 2.31 2.03 1.38
N GLY A 44 3.19 1.17 0.86
CA GLY A 44 4.14 0.37 1.63
C GLY A 44 3.75 -1.09 1.78
N GLY A 45 4.45 -1.76 2.70
CA GLY A 45 4.16 -3.14 3.12
C GLY A 45 3.20 -3.18 4.29
N GLY A 46 2.41 -4.24 4.41
CA GLY A 46 1.35 -4.32 5.40
C GLY A 46 0.78 -5.72 5.60
N LEU A 47 -0.21 -5.79 6.47
CA LEU A 47 -1.05 -6.98 6.65
C LEU A 47 -2.50 -6.62 6.37
N GLU A 48 -3.21 -7.58 5.82
CA GLU A 48 -4.62 -7.50 5.54
C GLU A 48 -5.36 -8.70 6.11
N PHE A 49 -6.54 -8.43 6.63
CA PHE A 49 -7.48 -9.40 7.16
C PHE A 49 -8.77 -9.27 6.36
N ALA A 50 -9.26 -10.37 5.81
CA ALA A 50 -10.53 -10.40 5.09
C ALA A 50 -11.45 -11.47 5.69
N LYS A 51 -12.75 -11.18 5.69
CA LYS A 51 -13.77 -12.11 6.15
C LYS A 51 -14.95 -12.07 5.18
N GLY A 52 -15.29 -13.22 4.61
CA GLY A 52 -16.56 -13.37 3.90
C GLY A 52 -17.73 -13.21 4.88
N LEU A 53 -18.76 -12.45 4.51
CA LEU A 53 -20.02 -12.35 5.27
C LEU A 53 -21.17 -13.07 4.56
N THR A 54 -21.18 -13.04 3.24
CA THR A 54 -22.17 -13.74 2.40
C THR A 54 -21.46 -14.22 1.12
N PRO A 55 -22.10 -15.08 0.30
CA PRO A 55 -21.57 -15.48 -1.00
C PRO A 55 -21.24 -14.35 -1.98
N SER A 56 -21.74 -13.13 -1.72
CA SER A 56 -21.53 -11.96 -2.56
C SER A 56 -20.84 -10.81 -1.83
N PHE A 57 -20.62 -10.89 -0.52
CA PHE A 57 -20.07 -9.78 0.26
C PHE A 57 -19.01 -10.26 1.25
N GLY A 58 -17.90 -9.53 1.31
CA GLY A 58 -16.87 -9.66 2.31
C GLY A 58 -16.53 -8.31 2.93
N LEU A 59 -15.92 -8.36 4.11
CA LEU A 59 -15.27 -7.22 4.74
C LEU A 59 -13.77 -7.46 4.76
N ARG A 60 -13.02 -6.38 4.66
CA ARG A 60 -11.56 -6.42 4.61
C ARG A 60 -10.99 -5.23 5.36
N GLY A 61 -10.04 -5.48 6.25
CA GLY A 61 -9.34 -4.45 7.00
C GLY A 61 -7.85 -4.69 6.93
N GLY A 62 -7.06 -3.64 6.81
CA GLY A 62 -5.62 -3.77 6.70
C GLY A 62 -4.89 -2.55 7.23
N PHE A 63 -3.63 -2.75 7.56
CA PHE A 63 -2.72 -1.68 7.90
C PHE A 63 -1.47 -1.78 7.03
N ASN A 64 -0.96 -0.64 6.59
CA ASN A 64 0.32 -0.54 5.90
C ASN A 64 1.24 0.37 6.70
N TYR A 65 2.52 -0.01 6.73
CA TYR A 65 3.56 0.74 7.41
C TYR A 65 4.86 0.63 6.62
N PHE A 66 5.45 1.77 6.29
CA PHE A 66 6.75 1.86 5.67
C PHE A 66 7.42 3.18 6.07
N THR A 67 8.68 3.13 6.47
CA THR A 67 9.47 4.31 6.81
C THR A 67 10.79 4.27 6.08
N TYR A 68 11.22 5.40 5.55
CA TYR A 68 12.49 5.55 4.86
C TYR A 68 13.05 6.95 5.12
N GLY A 69 14.18 7.01 5.82
CA GLY A 69 14.94 8.24 6.03
C GLY A 69 16.14 8.28 5.08
N TYR A 70 16.39 9.44 4.48
CA TYR A 70 17.56 9.70 3.65
C TYR A 70 18.21 11.01 4.08
N ASP A 71 19.41 10.91 4.62
CA ASP A 71 20.26 12.03 5.00
C ASP A 71 21.43 12.11 4.02
N ALA A 72 21.61 13.26 3.38
CA ALA A 72 22.74 13.52 2.49
C ALA A 72 23.28 14.94 2.65
N THR A 73 24.58 15.10 2.47
CA THR A 73 25.25 16.40 2.43
C THR A 73 25.94 16.54 1.09
N GLU A 74 25.43 17.44 0.24
CA GLU A 74 26.00 17.70 -1.08
C GLU A 74 26.21 19.21 -1.25
N SER A 75 27.41 19.60 -1.70
CA SER A 75 27.77 21.01 -2.00
C SER A 75 27.38 22.02 -0.91
N ASP A 76 27.74 21.74 0.35
CA ASP A 76 27.39 22.58 1.51
C ASP A 76 25.87 22.76 1.69
N VAL A 77 25.08 21.73 1.39
CA VAL A 77 23.65 21.67 1.70
C VAL A 77 23.32 20.34 2.35
N GLU A 78 22.78 20.38 3.57
CA GLU A 78 22.19 19.23 4.27
C GLU A 78 20.77 19.00 3.76
N TYR A 79 20.53 17.81 3.22
CA TYR A 79 19.24 17.32 2.77
C TYR A 79 18.80 16.19 3.69
N ASN A 80 17.70 16.40 4.40
CA ASN A 80 17.05 15.39 5.21
C ASN A 80 15.67 15.14 4.61
N LEU A 81 15.46 13.92 4.11
CA LEU A 81 14.21 13.46 3.54
C LEU A 81 13.67 12.31 4.39
N ASP A 82 12.56 12.56 5.07
CA ASP A 82 11.86 11.57 5.89
C ASP A 82 10.53 11.21 5.22
N LEU A 83 10.44 9.95 4.78
CA LEU A 83 9.24 9.36 4.24
C LEU A 83 8.59 8.46 5.29
N GLU A 84 7.40 8.84 5.76
CA GLU A 84 6.58 7.99 6.62
C GLU A 84 5.27 7.65 5.91
N LEU A 85 5.07 6.38 5.60
CA LEU A 85 3.83 5.85 5.04
C LEU A 85 3.14 5.00 6.10
N LYS A 86 2.03 5.50 6.62
CA LYS A 86 1.19 4.78 7.58
C LYS A 86 -0.25 4.92 7.15
N SER A 87 -0.91 3.80 6.89
CA SER A 87 -2.32 3.80 6.53
C SER A 87 -3.07 2.66 7.21
N LEU A 88 -4.32 2.94 7.58
CA LEU A 88 -5.27 1.94 8.08
C LEU A 88 -6.50 1.96 7.18
N GLY A 89 -6.85 0.83 6.58
CA GLY A 89 -7.96 0.73 5.64
C GLY A 89 -9.06 -0.19 6.17
N LEU A 90 -10.31 0.18 5.88
CA LEU A 90 -11.47 -0.69 6.01
C LEU A 90 -12.29 -0.65 4.72
N PHE A 91 -12.61 -1.83 4.20
CA PHE A 91 -13.20 -2.04 2.89
C PHE A 91 -14.33 -3.06 2.96
N ALA A 92 -15.37 -2.83 2.17
CA ALA A 92 -16.42 -3.77 1.86
C ALA A 92 -16.25 -4.22 0.41
N ASP A 93 -16.18 -5.53 0.22
CA ASP A 93 -15.89 -6.17 -1.06
C ASP A 93 -17.16 -6.87 -1.55
N TRP A 94 -17.71 -6.39 -2.66
CA TRP A 94 -18.86 -6.97 -3.34
C TRP A 94 -18.40 -7.83 -4.52
N HIS A 95 -18.80 -9.09 -4.53
CA HIS A 95 -18.51 -10.08 -5.56
C HIS A 95 -19.78 -10.34 -6.38
N PRO A 96 -20.05 -9.56 -7.45
CA PRO A 96 -21.30 -9.63 -8.21
C PRO A 96 -21.52 -11.00 -8.86
N PHE A 97 -20.43 -11.68 -9.25
CA PHE A 97 -20.46 -13.00 -9.89
C PHE A 97 -20.21 -14.15 -8.91
N LYS A 98 -20.13 -13.86 -7.60
CA LYS A 98 -19.81 -14.82 -6.53
C LYS A 98 -18.55 -15.67 -6.76
N GLY A 99 -17.64 -15.17 -7.59
CA GLY A 99 -16.33 -15.74 -7.88
C GLY A 99 -15.24 -14.73 -7.54
N SER A 100 -14.09 -14.81 -8.20
CA SER A 100 -12.90 -14.05 -7.80
C SER A 100 -12.96 -12.54 -8.05
N PHE A 101 -13.81 -12.07 -8.97
CA PHE A 101 -13.90 -10.65 -9.26
C PHE A 101 -14.65 -9.89 -8.15
N ARG A 102 -14.08 -8.78 -7.68
CA ARG A 102 -14.66 -7.95 -6.62
C ARG A 102 -14.62 -6.46 -6.90
N LEU A 103 -15.67 -5.78 -6.47
CA LEU A 103 -15.79 -4.33 -6.36
C LEU A 103 -15.60 -3.96 -4.89
N SER A 104 -14.67 -3.07 -4.60
CA SER A 104 -14.30 -2.70 -3.24
C SER A 104 -14.66 -1.25 -2.98
N GLY A 105 -15.39 -0.98 -1.91
CA GLY A 105 -15.70 0.36 -1.45
C GLY A 105 -15.33 0.50 0.02
N GLY A 106 -14.73 1.62 0.42
CA GLY A 106 -14.28 1.77 1.79
C GLY A 106 -13.67 3.12 2.08
N PHE A 107 -12.84 3.15 3.11
CA PHE A 107 -12.10 4.32 3.51
C PHE A 107 -10.73 3.93 4.03
N LEU A 108 -9.77 4.82 3.84
CA LEU A 108 -8.46 4.75 4.44
C LEU A 108 -8.30 5.92 5.40
N ILE A 109 -7.80 5.60 6.58
CA ILE A 109 -7.22 6.57 7.46
C ILE A 109 -5.77 6.72 7.04
N ASN A 110 -5.44 7.86 6.43
CA ASN A 110 -4.12 8.12 5.88
C ASN A 110 -3.31 8.97 6.87
N GLY A 111 -2.18 8.42 7.31
CA GLY A 111 -1.15 9.13 8.07
C GLY A 111 0.14 9.26 7.27
N ASN A 112 0.10 9.10 5.94
CA ASN A 112 1.27 9.28 5.10
C ASN A 112 1.72 10.76 5.18
N GLY A 113 3.00 10.94 5.40
CA GLY A 113 3.68 12.23 5.44
C GLY A 113 4.98 12.14 4.68
N ILE A 114 5.29 13.22 3.96
CA ILE A 114 6.63 13.44 3.40
C ILE A 114 7.14 14.72 4.02
N GLU A 115 8.24 14.61 4.77
CA GLU A 115 8.94 15.75 5.34
C GLU A 115 10.30 15.88 4.64
N GLY A 116 10.52 17.02 4.00
CA GLY A 116 11.78 17.35 3.35
C GLY A 116 12.35 18.63 3.94
N LYS A 117 13.55 18.57 4.50
CA LYS A 117 14.30 19.74 4.96
C LYS A 117 15.57 19.87 4.15
N ALA A 118 15.76 21.05 3.57
CA ALA A 118 17.04 21.44 2.97
C ALA A 118 17.60 22.63 3.75
N LYS A 119 18.80 22.46 4.30
CA LYS A 119 19.53 23.49 5.05
C LYS A 119 20.89 23.70 4.40
N PRO A 120 21.12 24.83 3.71
CA PRO A 120 22.45 25.17 3.25
C PRO A 120 23.37 25.44 4.45
N THR A 121 24.54 24.82 4.50
CA THR A 121 25.59 25.04 5.50
C THR A 121 26.42 26.31 5.21
N THR A 122 26.24 26.92 4.04
CA THR A 122 26.76 28.25 3.68
C THR A 122 25.64 29.25 3.39
N ALA A 123 25.81 30.50 3.80
CA ALA A 123 24.79 31.56 3.66
C ALA A 123 24.44 31.93 2.21
N ASN A 124 25.24 31.48 1.24
CA ASN A 124 25.11 31.78 -0.17
C ASN A 124 25.38 30.49 -0.96
N PHE A 125 24.48 30.11 -1.85
CA PHE A 125 24.73 29.06 -2.85
C PHE A 125 24.48 29.63 -4.25
N GLU A 126 25.27 29.18 -5.22
CA GLU A 126 25.22 29.66 -6.60
C GLU A 126 24.33 28.75 -7.45
N ILE A 127 23.29 29.31 -8.06
CA ILE A 127 22.50 28.64 -9.10
C ILE A 127 22.65 29.45 -10.39
N GLY A 128 23.38 28.91 -11.37
CA GLY A 128 23.74 29.66 -12.58
C GLY A 128 24.64 30.86 -12.24
N ASP A 129 24.36 32.03 -12.81
CA ASP A 129 25.14 33.26 -12.61
C ASP A 129 24.64 34.12 -11.43
N GLY A 130 23.73 33.58 -10.60
CA GLY A 130 23.11 34.30 -9.48
C GLY A 130 23.51 33.72 -8.13
N THR A 131 23.94 34.58 -7.20
CA THR A 131 24.14 34.23 -5.80
C THR A 131 22.81 34.36 -5.05
N TYR A 132 22.33 33.25 -4.48
CA TYR A 132 21.07 33.24 -3.72
C TYR A 132 21.36 32.86 -2.26
N ALA A 133 20.73 33.59 -1.34
CA ALA A 133 20.74 33.29 0.09
C ALA A 133 19.37 32.71 0.47
N LEU A 134 19.30 31.40 0.70
CA LEU A 134 18.17 30.76 1.40
C LEU A 134 18.68 30.35 2.78
N ASN A 135 17.91 30.65 3.83
CA ASN A 135 18.23 30.18 5.18
C ASN A 135 17.76 28.73 5.40
N SER A 136 16.62 28.36 4.81
CA SER A 136 16.08 26.99 4.83
C SER A 136 14.96 26.86 3.80
N ALA A 137 14.78 25.65 3.27
CA ALA A 137 13.58 25.27 2.54
C ALA A 137 12.94 24.06 3.23
N SER A 138 11.64 24.15 3.49
CA SER A 138 10.84 23.07 4.09
C SER A 138 9.71 22.68 3.14
N LEU A 139 9.65 21.40 2.81
CA LEU A 139 8.52 20.79 2.11
C LEU A 139 7.78 19.88 3.10
N GLU A 140 6.53 20.22 3.38
CA GLU A 140 5.63 19.39 4.17
C GLU A 140 4.43 19.03 3.29
N ILE A 141 4.29 17.74 2.97
CA ILE A 141 3.11 17.23 2.27
C ILE A 141 2.38 16.31 3.24
N SER A 142 1.26 16.79 3.75
CA SER A 142 0.32 16.02 4.56
C SER A 142 -0.93 15.69 3.75
N TYR A 143 -1.45 14.47 3.94
CA TYR A 143 -2.65 14.00 3.27
C TYR A 143 -3.83 13.99 4.23
N ASN A 144 -5.06 14.08 3.69
CA ASN A 144 -6.27 14.01 4.51
C ASN A 144 -6.33 12.74 5.36
N THR A 145 -6.64 12.91 6.64
CA THR A 145 -6.72 11.83 7.63
C THR A 145 -7.81 10.81 7.28
N PHE A 146 -8.85 11.18 6.54
CA PHE A 146 -9.90 10.27 6.07
C PHE A 146 -10.06 10.39 4.56
N ALA A 147 -9.80 9.29 3.85
CA ALA A 147 -9.80 9.23 2.40
C ALA A 147 -10.72 8.10 1.91
N PRO A 148 -11.88 8.44 1.30
CA PRO A 148 -12.74 7.45 0.67
C PRO A 148 -11.99 6.66 -0.41
N TYR A 149 -12.31 5.37 -0.53
CA TYR A 149 -11.68 4.48 -1.49
C TYR A 149 -12.73 3.73 -2.30
N PHE A 150 -12.42 3.59 -3.58
CA PHE A 150 -13.16 2.76 -4.51
C PHE A 150 -12.19 2.00 -5.39
N GLY A 151 -12.40 0.70 -5.59
CA GLY A 151 -11.49 -0.11 -6.36
C GLY A 151 -12.10 -1.38 -6.92
N LEU A 152 -11.31 -2.01 -7.78
CA LEU A 152 -11.56 -3.27 -8.43
C LEU A 152 -10.49 -4.26 -7.95
N GLY A 153 -10.89 -5.49 -7.72
CA GLY A 153 -9.98 -6.52 -7.26
C GLY A 153 -10.25 -7.86 -7.90
N TRP A 154 -9.24 -8.71 -7.81
CA TRP A 154 -9.32 -10.12 -8.11
C TRP A 154 -8.85 -10.91 -6.91
N ASP A 155 -9.67 -11.81 -6.42
CA ASP A 155 -9.43 -12.58 -5.21
C ASP A 155 -9.72 -14.06 -5.48
N THR A 156 -8.67 -14.81 -5.78
CA THR A 156 -8.84 -16.24 -6.13
C THR A 156 -9.20 -17.10 -4.92
N THR A 157 -9.16 -16.56 -3.70
CA THR A 157 -9.49 -17.30 -2.48
C THR A 157 -10.97 -17.20 -2.08
N PHE A 158 -11.75 -16.38 -2.79
CA PHE A 158 -13.15 -16.16 -2.46
C PHE A 158 -14.04 -17.25 -3.08
N GLY A 159 -14.57 -18.15 -2.23
CA GLY A 159 -15.49 -19.20 -2.65
C GLY A 159 -14.81 -20.47 -3.18
N ASP A 160 -13.50 -20.61 -3.00
CA ASP A 160 -12.74 -21.82 -3.35
C ASP A 160 -12.44 -22.67 -2.10
N GLU A 161 -12.22 -23.97 -2.28
CA GLU A 161 -11.80 -24.91 -1.22
C GLU A 161 -10.28 -24.83 -0.96
N ASP A 162 -9.55 -24.16 -1.85
CA ASP A 162 -8.11 -24.00 -1.75
C ASP A 162 -7.71 -23.06 -0.59
N ASN A 163 -6.78 -23.52 0.24
CA ASN A 163 -6.27 -22.78 1.40
C ASN A 163 -5.28 -21.65 1.03
N TRP A 164 -5.11 -21.37 -0.26
CA TRP A 164 -4.15 -20.39 -0.78
C TRP A 164 -4.69 -19.71 -2.02
N GLY A 165 -4.18 -18.53 -2.31
CA GLY A 165 -4.50 -17.82 -3.53
C GLY A 165 -3.92 -16.41 -3.54
N PHE A 166 -4.33 -15.66 -4.55
CA PHE A 166 -3.79 -14.34 -4.82
C PHE A 166 -4.89 -13.30 -4.78
N CYS A 167 -4.53 -12.15 -4.21
CA CYS A 167 -5.38 -10.97 -4.21
C CYS A 167 -4.67 -9.86 -4.99
N PHE A 168 -5.33 -9.40 -6.05
CA PHE A 168 -4.99 -8.19 -6.76
C PHE A 168 -6.01 -7.10 -6.41
N ASP A 169 -5.53 -5.87 -6.30
CA ASP A 169 -6.35 -4.72 -5.92
C ASP A 169 -5.85 -3.49 -6.68
N LEU A 170 -6.76 -2.86 -7.41
CA LEU A 170 -6.53 -1.60 -8.11
C LEU A 170 -7.64 -0.64 -7.69
N GLY A 171 -7.29 0.40 -6.95
CA GLY A 171 -8.25 1.38 -6.48
C GLY A 171 -7.75 2.80 -6.50
N LEU A 172 -8.71 3.70 -6.36
CA LEU A 172 -8.54 5.13 -6.27
C LEU A 172 -8.86 5.55 -4.85
N VAL A 173 -7.94 6.32 -4.25
CA VAL A 173 -8.13 6.94 -2.95
C VAL A 173 -8.39 8.41 -3.19
N TYR A 174 -9.55 8.89 -2.74
CA TYR A 174 -9.84 10.31 -2.75
C TYR A 174 -9.20 10.95 -1.51
N SER A 175 -7.97 11.40 -1.67
CA SER A 175 -7.35 12.33 -0.72
C SER A 175 -7.73 13.73 -1.19
N GLY A 176 -8.57 14.42 -0.42
CA GLY A 176 -9.03 15.77 -0.78
C GLY A 176 -7.87 16.73 -1.03
N SER A 177 -8.16 17.86 -1.68
CA SER A 177 -7.15 18.91 -1.91
C SER A 177 -6.74 19.57 -0.60
N ALA A 178 -5.44 19.71 -0.40
CA ALA A 178 -4.87 20.71 0.51
C ALA A 178 -5.10 22.12 -0.02
#